data_AF-A0A7S2KRT1-F1
#
_entry.id   AF-A0A7S2KRT1-F1
#
_cell.length_a   1.000
_cell.length_b   1.000
_cell.length_c   1.000
_cell.angle_alpha   90.00
_cell.angle_beta   90.00
_cell.angle_gamma   90.00
#
_symmetry.space_group_name_H-M   'P 1'
#
loop_
_entity.id
_entity.type
_entity.pdbx_description
1 polymer ?
#
loop_
_entity_poly.entity_id
_entity_poly.type
_entity_poly.pdbx_seq_one_letter_code
_entity_poly.pdbx_strand_id
1 'polypeptide(L)'
;FPFVRLHERGQLYIVPAGCLDDYYWMLASISDQEASTGGKSMDVDTKQAQAEGRFPGTRPMLLSNDLMRDHRLELFEPRLFRRWTASYIVNYNFTAFVDDECIDPEIGFSTPEFFSREIQCNPSREDTAWHFPVSDWETHERLLIRLPSSK
;
A
#
# COMPACT_ATOMS: atom_id res chain seq x y z
N PHE A 1 -22.80 -19.14 -5.53
CA PHE A 1 -21.34 -18.91 -5.63
C PHE A 1 -20.99 -17.55 -5.05
N PRO A 2 -19.85 -17.42 -4.34
CA PRO A 2 -19.45 -16.18 -3.66
C PRO A 2 -19.35 -14.97 -4.60
N PHE A 3 -18.95 -15.17 -5.86
CA PHE A 3 -18.81 -14.11 -6.87
C PHE A 3 -20.11 -13.34 -7.17
N VAL A 4 -21.24 -14.04 -7.27
CA VAL A 4 -22.55 -13.39 -7.54
C VAL A 4 -22.93 -12.46 -6.38
N ARG A 5 -22.71 -12.92 -5.15
CA ARG A 5 -23.02 -12.16 -3.94
C ARG A 5 -22.13 -10.91 -3.80
N LEU A 6 -20.86 -11.00 -4.17
CA LEU A 6 -19.95 -9.84 -4.16
C LEU A 6 -20.35 -8.81 -5.21
N HIS A 7 -20.70 -9.26 -6.42
CA HIS A 7 -21.16 -8.40 -7.49
C HIS A 7 -22.46 -7.67 -7.14
N GLU A 8 -23.46 -8.39 -6.61
CA GLU A 8 -24.74 -7.81 -6.16
C GLU A 8 -24.58 -6.77 -5.04
N ARG A 9 -23.53 -6.90 -4.23
CA ARG A 9 -23.21 -5.96 -3.14
C ARG A 9 -22.34 -4.77 -3.59
N GLY A 10 -21.98 -4.70 -4.87
CA GLY A 10 -21.05 -3.67 -5.37
C GLY A 10 -19.62 -3.83 -4.85
N GLN A 11 -19.24 -5.03 -4.38
CA GLN A 11 -17.90 -5.35 -3.86
C GLN A 11 -17.00 -6.03 -4.89
N LEU A 12 -17.50 -6.29 -6.09
CA LEU A 12 -16.76 -6.88 -7.21
C LEU A 12 -17.07 -6.11 -8.49
N TYR A 13 -16.03 -5.67 -9.16
CA TYR A 13 -16.10 -5.10 -10.49
C TYR A 13 -15.52 -6.10 -11.51
N ILE A 14 -16.21 -6.33 -12.62
CA ILE A 14 -15.75 -7.22 -13.69
C ILE A 14 -15.12 -6.36 -14.77
N VAL A 15 -13.80 -6.45 -14.92
CA VAL A 15 -13.06 -5.72 -15.95
C VAL A 15 -13.47 -6.25 -17.34
N PRO A 16 -13.80 -5.36 -18.30
CA PRO A 16 -14.13 -5.78 -19.66
C PRO A 16 -13.01 -6.57 -20.34
N ALA A 17 -13.39 -7.50 -21.22
CA ALA A 17 -12.43 -8.30 -21.96
C ALA A 17 -11.50 -7.42 -22.82
N GLY A 18 -10.20 -7.72 -22.80
CA GLY A 18 -9.18 -6.98 -23.54
C GLY A 18 -8.66 -5.72 -22.84
N CYS A 19 -9.15 -5.40 -21.64
CA CYS A 19 -8.58 -4.35 -20.81
C CYS A 19 -7.53 -4.89 -19.82
N LEU A 20 -6.56 -4.05 -19.46
CA LEU A 20 -5.63 -4.32 -18.36
C LEU A 20 -6.31 -3.97 -17.05
N ASP A 21 -6.51 -4.96 -16.18
CA ASP A 21 -7.11 -4.81 -14.86
C ASP A 21 -6.26 -3.95 -13.91
N ASP A 22 -4.94 -3.92 -14.13
CA ASP A 22 -3.97 -3.04 -13.47
C ASP A 22 -4.45 -1.60 -13.31
N TYR A 23 -4.88 -1.00 -14.41
CA TYR A 23 -5.34 0.39 -14.38
C TYR A 23 -6.61 0.59 -13.55
N TYR A 24 -7.47 -0.43 -13.44
CA TYR A 24 -8.71 -0.33 -12.68
C TYR A 24 -8.44 -0.34 -11.19
N TRP A 25 -7.66 -1.29 -10.70
CA TRP A 25 -7.38 -1.35 -9.27
C TRP A 25 -6.38 -0.26 -8.84
N MET A 26 -5.48 0.18 -9.72
CA MET A 26 -4.69 1.41 -9.51
C MET A 26 -5.59 2.63 -9.34
N LEU A 27 -6.50 2.87 -10.29
CA LEU A 27 -7.43 4.00 -10.23
C LEU A 27 -8.31 3.94 -8.99
N ALA A 28 -8.85 2.75 -8.67
CA ALA A 28 -9.67 2.55 -7.49
C ALA A 28 -8.93 2.93 -6.19
N SER A 29 -7.62 2.68 -6.11
CA SER A 29 -6.84 3.00 -4.91
C SER A 29 -6.64 4.50 -4.65
N ILE A 30 -6.67 5.32 -5.71
CA ILE A 30 -6.43 6.77 -5.64
C ILE A 30 -7.69 7.61 -5.87
N SER A 31 -8.79 6.98 -6.29
CA SER A 31 -10.05 7.66 -6.52
C SER A 31 -10.72 8.05 -5.20
N ASP A 32 -11.44 9.16 -5.24
CA ASP A 32 -12.31 9.56 -4.15
C ASP A 32 -13.36 8.47 -3.89
N GLN A 33 -13.34 7.92 -2.67
CA GLN A 33 -14.23 6.86 -2.24
C GLN A 33 -15.44 7.39 -1.45
N GLU A 34 -15.65 8.71 -1.33
CA GLU A 34 -16.74 9.26 -0.51
C GLU A 34 -18.11 8.69 -0.91
N ALA A 35 -18.38 8.57 -2.21
CA ALA A 35 -19.62 7.98 -2.70
C ALA A 35 -19.73 6.47 -2.40
N SER A 36 -18.63 5.73 -2.53
CA SER A 36 -18.61 4.27 -2.31
C SER A 36 -18.65 3.90 -0.83
N THR A 37 -18.18 4.78 0.06
CA THR A 37 -18.21 4.60 1.52
C THR A 37 -19.48 5.18 2.16
N GLY A 38 -20.38 5.78 1.38
CA GLY A 38 -21.58 6.44 1.89
C GLY A 38 -21.27 7.65 2.77
N GLY A 39 -20.23 8.42 2.41
CA GLY A 39 -19.75 9.59 3.15
C GLY A 39 -18.90 9.26 4.36
N LYS A 40 -18.55 7.99 4.59
CA LYS A 40 -17.68 7.61 5.71
C LYS A 40 -16.22 7.95 5.41
N SER A 41 -15.54 8.51 6.40
CA SER A 41 -14.11 8.74 6.31
C SER A 41 -13.34 7.45 6.05
N MET A 42 -12.34 7.56 5.17
CA MET A 42 -11.35 6.50 4.95
C MET A 42 -10.31 6.44 6.07
N ASP A 43 -10.21 7.49 6.88
CA ASP A 43 -9.34 7.50 8.06
C ASP A 43 -9.94 6.59 9.13
N VAL A 44 -9.26 5.47 9.37
CA VAL A 44 -9.61 4.47 10.37
C VAL A 44 -8.44 4.38 11.33
N ASP A 45 -8.63 4.88 12.54
CA ASP A 45 -7.66 4.63 13.61
C ASP A 45 -7.72 3.18 14.10
N THR A 46 -6.73 2.76 14.88
CA THR A 46 -6.63 1.38 15.37
C THR A 46 -7.80 0.95 16.26
N LYS A 47 -8.41 1.88 17.00
CA LYS A 47 -9.56 1.57 17.87
C LYS A 47 -10.81 1.36 17.04
N GLN A 48 -11.03 2.22 16.06
CA GLN A 48 -12.14 2.11 15.12
C GLN A 48 -12.00 0.86 14.24
N ALA A 49 -10.81 0.55 13.77
CA ALA A 49 -10.49 -0.67 13.02
C ALA A 49 -10.95 -1.93 13.77
N GLN A 50 -10.59 -2.03 15.06
CA GLN A 50 -10.96 -3.16 15.90
C GLN A 50 -12.47 -3.24 16.17
N ALA A 51 -13.14 -2.09 16.36
CA ALA A 51 -14.57 -2.05 16.63
C ALA A 51 -15.45 -2.34 15.40
N GLU A 52 -15.01 -1.89 14.21
CA GLU A 52 -15.78 -1.99 12.96
C GLU A 52 -15.33 -3.16 12.07
N GLY A 53 -14.28 -3.90 12.46
CA GLY A 53 -13.68 -4.94 11.64
C GLY A 53 -13.06 -4.39 10.34
N ARG A 54 -12.53 -3.15 10.40
CA ARG A 54 -11.88 -2.47 9.26
C ARG A 54 -10.36 -2.58 9.41
N PHE A 55 -9.64 -2.47 8.29
CA PHE A 55 -8.19 -2.26 8.34
C PHE A 55 -7.89 -0.81 8.77
N PRO A 56 -6.97 -0.59 9.73
CA PRO A 56 -6.54 0.75 10.08
C PRO A 56 -5.76 1.37 8.91
N GLY A 57 -5.93 2.67 8.69
CA GLY A 57 -5.28 3.38 7.59
C GLY A 57 -6.00 4.66 7.21
N THR A 58 -5.37 5.48 6.37
CA THR A 58 -5.93 6.75 5.87
C THR A 58 -6.30 6.70 4.39
N ARG A 59 -6.23 5.51 3.80
CA ARG A 59 -6.34 5.28 2.35
C ARG A 59 -6.78 3.84 2.05
N PRO A 60 -7.31 3.57 0.85
CA PRO A 60 -7.57 2.20 0.41
C PRO A 60 -6.28 1.39 0.34
N MET A 61 -6.32 0.15 0.81
CA MET A 61 -5.22 -0.80 0.71
C MET A 61 -5.42 -1.71 -0.50
N LEU A 62 -4.35 -1.95 -1.25
CA LEU A 62 -4.35 -2.86 -2.39
C LEU A 62 -3.67 -4.16 -2.00
N LEU A 63 -4.38 -5.28 -2.04
CA LEU A 63 -3.79 -6.60 -1.81
C LEU A 63 -3.27 -7.14 -3.13
N SER A 64 -1.96 -7.21 -3.31
CA SER A 64 -1.33 -7.77 -4.50
C SER A 64 0.12 -8.18 -4.21
N ASN A 65 0.58 -9.24 -4.88
CA ASN A 65 1.99 -9.61 -4.95
C ASN A 65 2.62 -9.26 -6.31
N ASP A 66 1.86 -8.56 -7.16
CA ASP A 66 2.40 -8.04 -8.41
C ASP A 66 3.52 -7.05 -8.12
N LEU A 67 4.64 -7.22 -8.82
CA LEU A 67 5.82 -6.38 -8.69
C LEU A 67 5.76 -5.15 -9.61
N MET A 68 4.74 -5.09 -10.47
CA MET A 68 4.44 -3.98 -11.38
C MET A 68 5.61 -3.61 -12.29
N ARG A 69 6.38 -4.62 -12.74
CA ARG A 69 7.68 -4.40 -13.42
C ARG A 69 7.57 -4.30 -14.94
N ASP A 70 6.52 -4.86 -15.51
CA ASP A 70 6.28 -5.05 -16.94
C ASP A 70 5.19 -4.12 -17.50
N HIS A 71 4.49 -3.40 -16.63
CA HIS A 71 3.54 -2.37 -17.02
C HIS A 71 4.24 -1.24 -17.77
N ARG A 72 3.50 -0.48 -18.59
CA ARG A 72 4.01 0.72 -19.26
C ARG A 72 4.24 1.85 -18.25
N LEU A 73 5.18 1.64 -17.34
CA LEU A 73 5.56 2.55 -16.26
C LEU A 73 6.07 3.90 -16.78
N GLU A 74 6.48 3.94 -18.05
CA GLU A 74 6.85 5.17 -18.77
C GLU A 74 5.74 6.23 -18.75
N LEU A 75 4.48 5.82 -18.53
CA LEU A 75 3.34 6.72 -18.43
C LEU A 75 3.19 7.37 -17.04
N PHE A 76 3.92 6.89 -16.04
CA PHE A 76 3.83 7.39 -14.67
C PHE A 76 5.08 8.18 -14.27
N GLU A 77 4.90 9.22 -13.45
CA GLU A 77 6.03 9.90 -12.84
C GLU A 77 6.73 8.91 -11.86
N PRO A 78 8.01 8.55 -12.08
CA PRO A 78 8.64 7.45 -11.37
C PRO A 78 8.70 7.59 -9.85
N ARG A 79 8.81 8.81 -9.33
CA ARG A 79 8.85 9.03 -7.88
C ARG A 79 7.46 8.86 -7.25
N LEU A 80 6.42 9.44 -7.83
CA LEU A 80 5.03 9.29 -7.40
C LEU A 80 4.59 7.83 -7.49
N PHE A 81 4.94 7.14 -8.57
CA PHE A 81 4.63 5.72 -8.75
C PHE A 81 5.27 4.86 -7.66
N ARG A 82 6.58 5.05 -7.38
CA ARG A 82 7.27 4.32 -6.30
C ARG A 82 6.70 4.62 -4.91
N ARG A 83 6.32 5.86 -4.65
CA ARG A 83 5.65 6.23 -3.39
C ARG A 83 4.31 5.54 -3.26
N TRP A 84 3.53 5.49 -4.34
CA TRP A 84 2.25 4.81 -4.36
C TRP A 84 2.41 3.30 -4.14
N THR A 85 3.29 2.60 -4.87
CA THR A 85 3.51 1.16 -4.66
C THR A 85 3.93 0.86 -3.22
N ALA A 86 4.86 1.64 -2.67
CA ALA A 86 5.35 1.46 -1.30
C ALA A 86 4.33 1.81 -0.20
N SER A 87 3.27 2.55 -0.53
CA SER A 87 2.31 3.10 0.45
C SER A 87 0.95 2.42 0.42
N TYR A 88 0.55 1.86 -0.73
CA TYR A 88 -0.79 1.31 -0.95
C TYR A 88 -0.81 -0.21 -1.02
N ILE A 89 0.27 -0.85 -1.49
CA ILE A 89 0.28 -2.31 -1.72
C ILE A 89 0.59 -3.06 -0.42
N VAL A 90 -0.31 -3.96 -0.05
CA VAL A 90 -0.14 -4.99 0.98
C VAL A 90 0.19 -6.29 0.26
N ASN A 91 1.36 -6.85 0.52
CA ASN A 91 1.70 -8.17 0.03
C ASN A 91 1.14 -9.24 0.96
N TYR A 92 0.84 -10.41 0.43
CA TYR A 92 0.33 -11.54 1.21
C TYR A 92 1.16 -12.79 0.97
N ASN A 93 1.22 -13.68 1.96
CA ASN A 93 1.83 -14.98 1.83
C ASN A 93 0.86 -16.06 2.34
N PHE A 94 1.03 -17.26 1.80
CA PHE A 94 0.32 -18.45 2.27
C PHE A 94 1.36 -19.47 2.70
N THR A 95 1.07 -20.16 3.79
CA THR A 95 1.84 -21.33 4.19
C THR A 95 1.56 -22.46 3.21
N ALA A 96 2.62 -23.13 2.76
CA ALA A 96 2.46 -24.25 1.83
C ALA A 96 1.67 -25.39 2.50
N PHE A 97 0.80 -26.02 1.73
CA PHE A 97 0.23 -27.32 2.09
C PHE A 97 1.30 -28.38 1.80
N VAL A 98 1.60 -29.21 2.79
CA VAL A 98 2.50 -30.36 2.66
C VAL A 98 1.70 -31.58 3.07
N ASP A 99 1.58 -32.56 2.17
CA ASP A 99 0.83 -33.81 2.39
C ASP A 99 -0.62 -33.61 2.87
N ASP A 100 -1.35 -32.68 2.23
CA ASP A 100 -2.72 -32.24 2.59
C ASP A 100 -2.87 -31.61 3.98
N GLU A 101 -1.77 -31.38 4.69
CA GLU A 101 -1.74 -30.66 5.96
C GLU A 101 -1.25 -29.22 5.75
N CYS A 102 -2.00 -28.27 6.33
CA CYS A 102 -1.59 -26.88 6.42
C CYS A 102 -1.11 -26.62 7.85
N ILE A 103 0.18 -26.37 8.01
CA ILE A 103 0.78 -26.12 9.33
C ILE A 103 0.23 -24.81 9.92
N ASP A 104 -0.06 -23.83 9.07
CA ASP A 104 -0.66 -22.56 9.46
C ASP A 104 -1.61 -22.05 8.36
N PRO A 105 -2.94 -22.13 8.56
CA PRO A 105 -3.92 -21.65 7.59
C PRO A 105 -4.06 -20.12 7.59
N GLU A 106 -3.37 -19.41 8.47
CA GLU A 106 -3.42 -17.95 8.53
C GLU A 106 -2.71 -17.33 7.33
N ILE A 107 -3.34 -16.32 6.73
CA ILE A 107 -2.75 -15.55 5.64
C ILE A 107 -1.87 -14.48 6.25
N GLY A 108 -0.56 -14.56 6.01
CA GLY A 108 0.37 -13.52 6.42
C GLY A 108 0.23 -12.29 5.53
N PHE A 109 0.05 -11.11 6.13
CA PHE A 109 0.02 -9.83 5.41
C PHE A 109 1.25 -8.99 5.76
N SER A 110 1.96 -8.52 4.73
CA SER A 110 3.04 -7.54 4.84
C SER A 110 2.49 -6.17 4.47
N THR A 111 2.18 -5.36 5.48
CA THR A 111 1.64 -4.01 5.29
C THR A 111 2.71 -3.06 4.74
N PRO A 112 2.33 -2.07 3.91
CA PRO A 112 3.25 -1.06 3.43
C PRO A 112 3.82 -0.22 4.57
N GLU A 113 5.01 0.34 4.36
CA GLU A 113 5.65 1.20 5.35
C GLU A 113 4.85 2.50 5.54
N PHE A 114 4.83 3.02 6.78
CA PHE A 114 4.23 4.32 7.08
C PHE A 114 4.94 5.48 6.39
N PHE A 115 6.20 5.27 5.98
CA PHE A 115 7.05 6.28 5.37
C PHE A 115 7.61 5.72 4.06
N SER A 116 7.69 6.56 3.03
CA SER A 116 8.35 6.16 1.79
C SER A 116 9.84 5.94 2.02
N ARG A 117 10.35 4.76 1.67
CA ARG A 117 11.77 4.42 1.69
C ARG A 117 12.52 5.07 0.51
N GLU A 118 12.68 6.38 0.57
CA GLU A 118 13.40 7.20 -0.41
C GLU A 118 14.30 8.21 0.31
N ILE A 119 15.20 8.87 -0.44
CA ILE A 119 15.99 9.97 0.11
C ILE A 119 15.04 11.13 0.46
N GLN A 120 15.06 11.54 1.72
CA GLN A 120 14.17 12.59 2.24
C GLN A 120 14.96 13.72 2.90
N CYS A 121 14.49 14.94 2.69
CA CYS A 121 15.02 16.15 3.28
C CYS A 121 13.93 16.78 4.15
N ASN A 122 14.17 16.87 5.45
CA ASN A 122 13.22 17.41 6.42
C ASN A 122 13.80 18.65 7.10
N PRO A 123 12.99 19.71 7.32
CA PRO A 123 13.38 20.80 8.19
C PRO A 123 13.51 20.30 9.64
N SER A 124 14.66 20.57 10.24
CA SER A 124 14.89 20.47 11.68
C SER A 124 14.84 21.89 12.26
N ARG A 125 14.56 22.04 13.56
CA ARG A 125 14.31 23.33 14.24
C ARG A 125 15.18 24.50 13.74
N GLU A 126 16.47 24.26 13.49
CA GLU A 126 17.42 25.25 12.98
C GLU A 126 18.24 24.73 11.77
N ASP A 127 18.03 23.48 11.32
CA ASP A 127 18.92 22.79 10.39
C ASP A 127 18.16 22.04 9.28
N THR A 128 18.88 21.54 8.30
CA THR A 128 18.33 20.58 7.33
C THR A 128 18.86 19.17 7.62
N ALA A 129 17.94 18.20 7.71
CA ALA A 129 18.26 16.81 7.95
C ALA A 129 17.94 15.96 6.70
N TRP A 130 18.97 15.30 6.18
CA TRP A 130 18.87 14.36 5.08
C TRP A 130 18.86 12.92 5.60
N HIS A 131 17.88 12.13 5.16
CA HIS A 131 17.73 10.72 5.50
C HIS A 131 17.94 9.90 4.23
N PHE A 132 18.90 8.98 4.26
CA PHE A 132 19.20 8.09 3.15
C PHE A 132 18.84 6.65 3.56
N PRO A 133 17.90 5.98 2.87
CA PRO A 133 17.73 4.55 3.02
C PRO A 133 18.93 3.82 2.43
N VAL A 134 19.50 2.89 3.19
CA VAL A 134 20.61 2.04 2.74
C VAL A 134 20.04 0.67 2.39
N SER A 135 20.41 0.13 1.23
CA SER A 135 19.82 -1.12 0.71
C SER A 135 20.11 -2.32 1.59
N ASP A 136 21.33 -2.37 2.16
CA ASP A 136 21.85 -3.52 2.92
C ASP A 136 21.62 -3.40 4.44
N TRP A 137 20.93 -2.35 4.87
CA TRP A 137 20.58 -2.13 6.29
C TRP A 137 19.16 -2.63 6.56
N GLU A 138 18.80 -2.75 7.84
CA GLU A 138 17.44 -3.15 8.19
C GLU A 138 16.42 -2.15 7.62
N THR A 139 15.21 -2.64 7.34
CA THR A 139 14.17 -1.90 6.60
C THR A 139 13.84 -0.52 7.18
N HIS A 140 14.06 -0.31 8.49
CA HIS A 140 13.79 0.93 9.20
C HIS A 140 15.03 1.78 9.49
N GLU A 141 16.23 1.31 9.14
CA GLU A 141 17.48 2.03 9.38
C GLU A 141 17.78 3.04 8.27
N ARG A 142 18.34 4.19 8.64
CA ARG A 142 18.63 5.30 7.73
C ARG A 142 19.97 5.94 8.10
N LEU A 143 20.77 6.29 7.09
CA LEU A 143 21.90 7.19 7.28
C LEU A 143 21.36 8.62 7.40
N LEU A 144 21.64 9.27 8.53
CA LEU A 144 21.23 10.64 8.80
C LEU A 144 22.41 11.60 8.62
N ILE A 145 22.25 12.61 7.76
CA ILE A 145 23.19 13.73 7.63
C ILE A 145 22.45 15.00 8.05
N ARG A 146 22.93 15.65 9.11
CA ARG A 146 22.45 16.98 9.53
C ARG A 146 23.47 18.02 9.11
N LEU A 147 23.06 18.95 8.27
CA LEU A 147 23.90 20.08 7.89
C LEU A 147 23.68 21.19 8.94
N PRO A 148 24.74 21.64 9.63
CA PRO A 148 24.61 22.79 10.52
C PRO A 148 24.27 24.02 9.68
N SER A 149 23.25 24.76 10.09
CA SER A 149 23.03 26.12 9.63
C SER A 149 24.29 26.94 9.92
N SER A 150 24.84 27.60 8.89
CA SER A 150 25.92 28.55 9.11
C SER A 150 25.41 29.60 10.11
N LYS A 151 26.08 29.70 11.26
CA LYS A 151 25.99 30.90 12.08
C LYS A 151 26.55 32.10 11.31
#